data_AF-A0A978VUD0-F1
#
_entry.id   AF-A0A978VUD0-F1
#
_cell.length_a   1.000
_cell.length_b   1.000
_cell.length_c   1.000
_cell.angle_alpha   90.00
_cell.angle_beta   90.00
_cell.angle_gamma   90.00
#
_symmetry.space_group_name_H-M   'P 1'
#
loop_
_entity.id
_entity.type
_entity.pdbx_description
1 polymer ?
#
loop_
_entity_poly.entity_id
_entity_poly.type
_entity_poly.pdbx_seq_one_letter_code
_entity_poly.pdbx_strand_id
1 'polypeptide(L)'
;MEYENQYKQVLTPKYDCLLFDVDDTLYPFSCGFSKNCTKNIEEYMVQKLGIEETEVSKMNHELYKNYGTSMAGLKAFGYDFDNDDYHSYVHGRLPYEVLKPDHVLRSLLLSLPIRKVLFFDDSIRNIQSGKRIGLHTVLVGSSQRREGVDYAIESIHNIREAVPELWEVDDYKKEEIQRFSSKMGIETSVTA
;
A
#
# COMPACT_ATOMS: atom_id res chain seq x y z
N MET A 1 37.56 36.71 -18.77
CA MET A 1 37.40 35.30 -18.39
C MET A 1 36.06 35.19 -17.69
N GLU A 2 35.04 34.88 -18.49
CA GLU A 2 33.66 34.73 -18.07
C GLU A 2 33.55 33.47 -17.21
N TYR A 3 33.15 33.65 -15.96
CA TYR A 3 32.88 32.55 -15.05
C TYR A 3 31.56 31.90 -15.43
N GLU A 4 31.64 30.61 -15.79
CA GLU A 4 30.51 29.71 -16.04
C GLU A 4 29.54 29.73 -14.86
N ASN A 5 28.40 30.40 -15.04
CA ASN A 5 27.24 30.23 -14.18
C ASN A 5 26.18 29.45 -14.97
N GLN A 6 26.51 28.19 -15.28
CA GLN A 6 25.50 27.25 -15.78
C GLN A 6 24.61 26.86 -14.60
N TYR A 7 23.52 27.59 -14.46
CA TYR A 7 22.36 27.21 -13.67
C TYR A 7 22.02 25.76 -14.00
N LYS A 8 22.30 24.83 -13.08
CA LYS A 8 21.67 23.51 -13.06
C LYS A 8 20.17 23.79 -13.05
N GLN A 9 19.49 23.58 -14.17
CA GLN A 9 18.03 23.51 -14.18
C GLN A 9 17.66 22.47 -13.13
N VAL A 10 17.10 22.93 -12.01
CA VAL A 10 16.49 22.05 -11.03
C VAL A 10 15.35 21.38 -11.78
N LEU A 11 15.55 20.12 -12.15
CA LEU A 11 14.52 19.32 -12.80
C LEU A 11 13.37 19.21 -11.81
N THR A 12 12.35 20.05 -11.97
CA THR A 12 11.08 19.90 -11.27
C THR A 12 10.39 18.67 -11.84
N PRO A 13 10.20 17.60 -11.05
CA PRO A 13 9.56 16.39 -11.55
C PRO A 13 8.14 16.71 -12.03
N LYS A 14 7.71 16.06 -13.12
CA LYS A 14 6.35 16.22 -13.67
C LYS A 14 5.26 15.77 -12.68
N TYR A 15 5.61 14.85 -11.78
CA TYR A 15 4.71 14.28 -10.78
C TYR A 15 5.35 14.43 -9.40
N ASP A 16 4.59 14.95 -8.44
CA ASP A 16 5.07 15.20 -7.07
C ASP A 16 5.02 13.96 -6.16
N CYS A 17 4.18 12.98 -6.54
CA CYS A 17 3.91 11.77 -5.79
C CYS A 17 3.64 10.60 -6.74
N LEU A 18 4.10 9.41 -6.36
CA LEU A 18 3.76 8.15 -7.01
C LEU A 18 3.16 7.21 -5.96
N LEU A 19 1.98 6.69 -6.26
CA LEU A 19 1.34 5.64 -5.49
C LEU A 19 1.45 4.34 -6.28
N PHE A 20 2.01 3.31 -5.66
CA PHE A 20 2.07 1.97 -6.24
C PHE A 20 1.19 1.05 -5.40
N ASP A 21 0.38 0.25 -6.07
CA ASP A 21 -0.24 -0.92 -5.46
C ASP A 21 0.86 -1.94 -5.08
N VAL A 22 0.57 -2.86 -4.16
CA VAL A 22 1.53 -3.87 -3.70
C VAL A 22 1.35 -5.17 -4.46
N ASP A 23 0.15 -5.75 -4.38
CA ASP A 23 -0.11 -7.10 -4.89
C ASP A 23 -0.04 -7.12 -6.42
N ASP A 24 0.71 -8.07 -6.98
CA ASP A 24 1.01 -8.21 -8.43
C ASP A 24 1.56 -6.93 -9.11
N THR A 25 2.01 -5.95 -8.32
CA THR A 25 2.56 -4.67 -8.80
C THR A 25 4.02 -4.52 -8.38
N LEU A 26 4.32 -4.63 -7.08
CA LEU A 26 5.69 -4.45 -6.55
C LEU A 26 6.45 -5.77 -6.40
N TYR A 27 5.81 -6.88 -6.72
CA TYR A 27 6.44 -8.17 -6.98
C TYR A 27 5.83 -8.75 -8.27
N PRO A 28 6.56 -9.61 -9.00
CA PRO A 28 6.06 -10.10 -10.28
C PRO A 28 4.88 -11.06 -10.10
N PHE A 29 3.89 -10.96 -10.99
CA PHE A 29 2.75 -11.87 -11.07
C PHE A 29 3.14 -13.37 -11.08
N SER A 30 4.33 -13.69 -11.61
CA SER A 30 4.87 -15.05 -11.64
C SER A 30 5.15 -15.66 -10.26
N CYS A 31 5.14 -14.88 -9.17
CA CYS A 31 5.16 -15.38 -7.80
C CYS A 31 3.90 -16.19 -7.44
N GLY A 32 2.81 -16.01 -8.20
CA GLY A 32 1.59 -16.82 -8.08
C GLY A 32 0.79 -16.58 -6.80
N PHE A 33 0.99 -15.45 -6.12
CA PHE A 33 0.24 -15.11 -4.92
C PHE A 33 -1.24 -14.94 -5.18
N SER A 34 -1.64 -14.28 -6.27
CA SER A 34 -3.06 -14.18 -6.63
C SER A 34 -3.71 -15.55 -6.84
N LYS A 35 -3.02 -16.49 -7.49
CA LYS A 35 -3.52 -17.86 -7.66
C LYS A 35 -3.67 -18.59 -6.31
N ASN A 36 -2.69 -18.47 -5.42
CA ASN A 36 -2.77 -19.08 -4.09
C ASN A 36 -3.82 -18.40 -3.21
N CYS A 37 -4.00 -17.08 -3.36
CA CYS A 37 -5.03 -16.31 -2.66
C CYS A 37 -6.42 -16.78 -3.08
N THR A 38 -6.69 -16.86 -4.40
CA THR A 38 -7.93 -17.44 -4.95
C THR A 38 -8.19 -18.83 -4.39
N LYS A 39 -7.17 -19.70 -4.39
CA LYS A 39 -7.30 -21.06 -3.83
C LYS A 39 -7.63 -21.04 -2.34
N ASN A 40 -6.99 -20.19 -1.54
CA ASN A 40 -7.27 -20.10 -0.12
C ASN A 40 -8.67 -19.56 0.17
N ILE A 41 -9.18 -18.63 -0.65
CA ILE A 41 -10.56 -18.13 -0.57
C ILE A 41 -11.54 -19.26 -0.86
N GLU A 42 -11.33 -19.99 -1.95
CA GLU A 42 -12.16 -21.13 -2.33
C GLU A 42 -12.15 -22.22 -1.25
N GLU A 43 -10.98 -22.54 -0.69
CA GLU A 43 -10.85 -23.45 0.46
C GLU A 43 -11.61 -22.94 1.71
N TYR A 44 -11.56 -21.64 1.99
CA TYR A 44 -12.30 -21.05 3.12
C TYR A 44 -13.81 -21.19 2.91
N MET A 45 -14.30 -20.89 1.70
CA MET A 45 -15.70 -21.02 1.34
C MET A 45 -16.22 -22.44 1.55
N VAL A 46 -15.46 -23.46 1.13
CA VAL A 46 -15.84 -24.87 1.35
C VAL A 46 -15.76 -25.24 2.83
N GLN A 47 -14.60 -25.04 3.46
CA GLN A 47 -14.29 -25.62 4.77
C GLN A 47 -14.93 -24.89 5.95
N LYS A 48 -15.10 -23.56 5.84
CA LYS A 48 -15.57 -22.70 6.95
C LYS A 48 -17.01 -22.25 6.75
N LEU A 49 -17.42 -22.02 5.50
CA LEU A 49 -18.77 -21.54 5.18
C LEU A 49 -19.71 -22.65 4.68
N GLY A 50 -19.20 -23.86 4.46
CA GLY A 50 -20.00 -25.00 4.02
C GLY A 50 -20.54 -24.86 2.60
N ILE A 51 -19.91 -24.03 1.77
CA ILE A 51 -20.31 -23.83 0.37
C ILE A 51 -19.86 -25.05 -0.43
N GLU A 52 -20.71 -25.49 -1.34
CA GLU A 52 -20.48 -26.68 -2.15
C GLU A 52 -19.28 -26.48 -3.09
N GLU A 53 -18.38 -27.49 -3.16
CA GLU A 53 -17.08 -27.39 -3.85
C GLU A 53 -17.22 -27.16 -5.36
N THR A 54 -18.23 -27.76 -6.01
CA THR A 54 -18.45 -27.58 -7.46
C THR A 54 -18.93 -26.17 -7.83
N GLU A 55 -19.60 -25.46 -6.92
CA GLU A 55 -20.09 -24.09 -7.14
C GLU A 55 -19.09 -22.99 -6.70
N VAL A 56 -18.12 -23.32 -5.84
CA VAL A 56 -17.24 -22.32 -5.20
C VAL A 56 -16.46 -21.45 -6.19
N SER A 57 -15.87 -22.03 -7.24
CA SER A 57 -15.02 -21.24 -8.14
C SER A 57 -15.83 -20.24 -8.96
N LYS A 58 -17.02 -20.65 -9.42
CA LYS A 58 -17.97 -19.75 -10.10
C LYS A 58 -18.45 -18.66 -9.15
N MET A 59 -18.86 -19.02 -7.95
CA MET A 59 -19.31 -18.07 -6.93
C MET A 59 -18.21 -17.05 -6.61
N ASN A 60 -16.99 -17.51 -6.36
CA ASN A 60 -15.85 -16.64 -6.07
C ASN A 60 -15.60 -15.63 -7.19
N HIS A 61 -15.65 -16.07 -8.45
CA HIS A 61 -15.53 -15.19 -9.61
C HIS A 61 -16.65 -14.14 -9.67
N GLU A 62 -17.90 -14.54 -9.44
CA GLU A 62 -19.06 -13.63 -9.44
C GLU A 62 -19.00 -12.61 -8.30
N LEU A 63 -18.62 -13.06 -7.10
CA LEU A 63 -18.44 -12.18 -5.94
C LEU A 63 -17.36 -11.13 -6.21
N TYR A 64 -16.20 -11.55 -6.71
CA TYR A 64 -15.12 -10.62 -7.05
C TYR A 64 -15.57 -9.60 -8.11
N LYS A 65 -16.22 -10.06 -9.18
CA LYS A 65 -16.69 -9.20 -10.27
C LYS A 65 -17.72 -8.16 -9.80
N ASN A 66 -18.64 -8.54 -8.92
CA ASN A 66 -19.76 -7.70 -8.53
C ASN A 66 -19.48 -6.82 -7.30
N TYR A 67 -18.55 -7.22 -6.43
CA TYR A 67 -18.28 -6.56 -5.14
C TYR A 67 -16.84 -6.09 -4.99
N GLY A 68 -15.98 -6.32 -5.98
CA GLY A 68 -14.56 -5.95 -5.95
C GLY A 68 -13.68 -6.87 -5.10
N THR A 69 -14.25 -7.58 -4.12
CA THR A 69 -13.57 -8.64 -3.35
C THR A 69 -14.54 -9.75 -2.99
N SER A 70 -14.02 -10.97 -2.85
CA SER A 70 -14.82 -12.12 -2.41
C SER A 70 -15.34 -11.95 -0.98
N MET A 71 -14.55 -11.34 -0.09
CA MET A 71 -14.95 -11.09 1.30
C MET A 71 -16.15 -10.14 1.38
N ALA A 72 -16.11 -9.01 0.65
CA ALA A 72 -17.23 -8.07 0.61
C ALA A 72 -18.49 -8.73 0.03
N GLY A 73 -18.32 -9.54 -1.02
CA GLY A 73 -19.41 -10.34 -1.58
C GLY A 73 -20.00 -11.31 -0.57
N LEU A 74 -19.18 -12.12 0.10
CA LEU A 74 -19.65 -13.07 1.12
C LEU A 74 -20.44 -12.37 2.24
N LYS A 75 -19.94 -11.24 2.73
CA LYS A 75 -20.65 -10.42 3.74
C LYS A 75 -21.99 -9.90 3.22
N ALA A 76 -22.03 -9.43 1.97
CA ALA A 76 -23.27 -8.95 1.34
C ALA A 76 -24.33 -10.06 1.16
N PHE A 77 -23.89 -11.31 0.97
CA PHE A 77 -24.76 -12.49 0.91
C PHE A 77 -25.20 -13.01 2.29
N GLY A 78 -24.74 -12.38 3.38
CA GLY A 78 -25.15 -12.72 4.74
C GLY A 78 -24.30 -13.79 5.42
N TYR A 79 -23.14 -14.15 4.87
CA TYR A 79 -22.20 -15.01 5.58
C TYR A 79 -21.57 -14.25 6.74
N ASP A 80 -21.64 -14.84 7.93
CA ASP A 80 -21.00 -14.30 9.13
C ASP A 80 -19.73 -15.09 9.47
N PHE A 81 -18.63 -14.37 9.62
CA PHE A 81 -17.30 -14.89 9.92
C PHE A 81 -16.43 -13.75 10.42
N ASP A 82 -15.43 -14.07 11.23
CA ASP A 82 -14.48 -13.09 11.72
C ASP A 82 -13.52 -12.65 10.61
N ASN A 83 -13.31 -11.34 10.48
CA ASN A 83 -12.48 -10.78 9.40
C ASN A 83 -11.00 -11.17 9.59
N ASP A 84 -10.52 -11.23 10.83
CA ASP A 84 -9.12 -11.58 11.11
C ASP A 84 -8.87 -13.07 10.85
N ASP A 85 -9.82 -13.96 11.17
CA ASP A 85 -9.78 -15.37 10.79
C ASP A 85 -9.74 -15.53 9.26
N TYR A 86 -10.59 -14.81 8.53
CA TYR A 86 -10.59 -14.82 7.06
C TYR A 86 -9.25 -14.35 6.49
N HIS A 87 -8.74 -13.20 6.93
CA HIS A 87 -7.46 -12.66 6.46
C HIS A 87 -6.29 -13.57 6.82
N SER A 88 -6.27 -14.13 8.03
CA SER A 88 -5.26 -15.08 8.48
C SER A 88 -5.30 -16.36 7.62
N TYR A 89 -6.48 -16.86 7.28
CA TYR A 89 -6.61 -18.05 6.44
C TYR A 89 -6.20 -17.77 4.99
N VAL A 90 -6.67 -16.66 4.41
CA VAL A 90 -6.47 -16.33 2.99
C VAL A 90 -5.05 -15.83 2.74
N HIS A 91 -4.63 -14.77 3.43
CA HIS A 91 -3.33 -14.15 3.22
C HIS A 91 -2.25 -14.73 4.15
N GLY A 92 -2.60 -15.17 5.35
CA GLY A 92 -1.63 -15.74 6.29
C GLY A 92 -0.97 -17.03 5.83
N ARG A 93 -1.62 -17.77 4.93
CA ARG A 93 -1.10 -19.03 4.35
C ARG A 93 -0.36 -18.85 3.02
N LEU A 94 -0.18 -17.62 2.53
CA LEU A 94 0.58 -17.37 1.31
C LEU A 94 2.08 -17.57 1.55
N PRO A 95 2.83 -18.12 0.58
CA PRO A 95 4.24 -18.50 0.76
C PRO A 95 5.17 -17.28 0.55
N TYR A 96 5.11 -16.30 1.45
CA TYR A 96 5.88 -15.04 1.33
C TYR A 96 7.41 -15.22 1.40
N GLU A 97 7.87 -16.38 1.83
CA GLU A 97 9.27 -16.78 1.87
C GLU A 97 9.87 -16.90 0.46
N VAL A 98 9.03 -17.04 -0.58
CA VAL A 98 9.49 -17.08 -1.97
C VAL A 98 9.91 -15.70 -2.49
N LEU A 99 9.47 -14.61 -1.85
CA LEU A 99 9.89 -13.27 -2.22
C LEU A 99 11.36 -13.06 -1.86
N LYS A 100 12.19 -12.92 -2.89
CA LYS A 100 13.59 -12.53 -2.75
C LYS A 100 13.72 -11.01 -2.84
N PRO A 101 14.72 -10.40 -2.18
CA PRO A 101 15.04 -8.99 -2.39
C PRO A 101 15.28 -8.71 -3.88
N ASP A 102 14.50 -7.79 -4.46
CA ASP A 102 14.69 -7.30 -5.82
C ASP A 102 15.57 -6.04 -5.79
N HIS A 103 16.88 -6.25 -5.92
CA HIS A 103 17.85 -5.16 -5.90
C HIS A 103 17.72 -4.21 -7.10
N VAL A 104 17.16 -4.66 -8.22
CA VAL A 104 16.95 -3.84 -9.41
C VAL A 104 15.77 -2.91 -9.19
N LEU A 105 14.61 -3.45 -8.79
CA LEU A 105 13.44 -2.67 -8.41
C LEU A 105 13.79 -1.68 -7.30
N ARG A 106 14.52 -2.15 -6.28
CA ARG A 106 14.96 -1.29 -5.19
C ARG A 106 15.82 -0.11 -5.68
N SER A 107 16.81 -0.39 -6.55
CA SER A 107 17.68 0.66 -7.09
C SER A 107 16.90 1.63 -7.98
N LEU A 108 15.97 1.13 -8.77
CA LEU A 108 15.06 1.93 -9.59
C LEU A 108 14.22 2.87 -8.71
N LEU A 109 13.53 2.34 -7.70
CA LEU A 109 12.72 3.13 -6.78
C LEU A 109 13.55 4.15 -5.99
N LEU A 110 14.77 3.81 -5.60
CA LEU A 110 15.70 4.74 -4.94
C LEU A 110 16.19 5.86 -5.87
N SER A 111 16.26 5.61 -7.17
CA SER A 111 16.75 6.56 -8.18
C SER A 111 15.71 7.58 -8.64
N LEU A 112 14.43 7.36 -8.31
CA LEU A 112 13.36 8.27 -8.69
C LEU A 112 13.62 9.66 -8.09
N PRO A 113 13.65 10.74 -8.90
CA PRO A 113 13.88 12.11 -8.43
C PRO A 113 12.61 12.70 -7.81
N ILE A 114 11.88 11.90 -7.05
CA ILE A 114 10.60 12.22 -6.45
C ILE A 114 10.73 12.09 -4.94
N ARG A 115 10.06 12.97 -4.20
CA ARG A 115 10.02 12.93 -2.74
C ARG A 115 9.48 11.56 -2.31
N LYS A 116 10.27 10.82 -1.53
CA LYS A 116 9.87 9.51 -1.02
C LYS A 116 8.73 9.69 -0.02
N VAL A 117 7.70 8.88 -0.20
CA VAL A 117 6.49 8.86 0.63
C VAL A 117 6.66 7.78 1.70
N LEU A 118 6.18 8.06 2.91
CA LEU A 118 6.10 7.07 3.97
C LEU A 118 4.89 6.17 3.74
N PHE A 119 5.11 4.86 3.77
CA PHE A 119 4.05 3.87 3.62
C PHE A 119 3.50 3.50 5.00
N PHE A 120 2.25 3.92 5.27
CA PHE A 120 1.53 3.63 6.50
C PHE A 120 0.57 2.46 6.28
N ASP A 121 0.64 1.47 7.16
CA ASP A 121 -0.23 0.29 7.11
C ASP A 121 -0.29 -0.33 8.52
N ASP A 122 -1.42 -0.93 8.89
CA ASP A 122 -1.58 -1.66 10.15
C ASP A 122 -1.20 -3.14 10.04
N SER A 123 -1.07 -3.65 8.83
CA SER A 123 -0.59 -4.99 8.53
C SER A 123 0.94 -5.04 8.52
N ILE A 124 1.52 -5.72 9.52
CA ILE A 124 2.98 -6.01 9.55
C ILE A 124 3.47 -6.68 8.26
N ARG A 125 2.60 -7.47 7.60
CA ARG A 125 2.91 -8.13 6.34
C ARG A 125 3.11 -7.11 5.22
N ASN A 126 2.19 -6.15 5.08
CA ASN A 126 2.28 -5.10 4.07
C ASN A 126 3.52 -4.23 4.33
N ILE A 127 3.77 -3.89 5.60
CA ILE A 127 4.96 -3.14 6.03
C ILE A 127 6.25 -3.86 5.65
N GLN A 128 6.38 -5.15 5.94
CA GLN A 128 7.58 -5.92 5.60
C GLN A 128 7.78 -6.04 4.09
N SER A 129 6.70 -6.23 3.32
CA SER A 129 6.75 -6.22 1.85
C SER A 129 7.22 -4.87 1.31
N GLY A 130 6.62 -3.77 1.78
CA GLY A 130 7.02 -2.40 1.43
C GLY A 130 8.48 -2.10 1.78
N LYS A 131 8.96 -2.61 2.91
CA LYS A 131 10.36 -2.45 3.30
C LYS A 131 11.33 -3.18 2.37
N ARG A 132 11.00 -4.40 1.94
CA ARG A 132 11.85 -5.21 1.04
C ARG A 132 12.07 -4.56 -0.32
N ILE A 133 11.08 -3.83 -0.81
CA ILE A 133 11.16 -3.08 -2.09
C ILE A 133 11.74 -1.66 -1.91
N GLY A 134 12.00 -1.23 -0.68
CA GLY A 134 12.73 0.01 -0.38
C GLY A 134 11.89 1.21 0.01
N LEU A 135 10.62 1.01 0.38
CA LEU A 135 9.80 2.06 1.00
C LEU A 135 10.30 2.35 2.43
N HIS A 136 10.07 3.58 2.89
CA HIS A 136 10.12 3.89 4.31
C HIS A 136 8.76 3.58 4.93
N THR A 137 8.73 2.79 6.00
CA THR A 137 7.48 2.16 6.46
C THR A 137 7.09 2.57 7.88
N VAL A 138 5.80 2.76 8.10
CA VAL A 138 5.23 3.11 9.41
C VAL A 138 4.12 2.10 9.74
N LEU A 139 4.38 1.20 10.69
CA LEU A 139 3.38 0.29 11.23
C LEU A 139 2.47 1.06 12.19
N VAL A 140 1.17 1.06 11.93
CA VAL A 140 0.16 1.71 12.78
C VAL A 140 -0.58 0.66 13.62
N GLY A 141 -0.95 1.00 14.86
CA GLY A 141 -1.65 0.08 15.77
C GLY A 141 -0.73 -0.77 16.65
N SER A 142 0.59 -0.48 16.66
CA SER A 142 1.57 -1.22 17.46
C SER A 142 2.75 -0.33 17.86
N SER A 143 3.19 -0.39 19.11
CA SER A 143 4.45 0.19 19.58
C SER A 143 5.66 -0.70 19.34
N GLN A 144 5.45 -1.96 18.94
CA GLN A 144 6.54 -2.90 18.74
C GLN A 144 7.21 -2.69 17.39
N ARG A 145 8.43 -2.16 17.41
CA ARG A 145 9.30 -2.14 16.24
C ARG A 145 9.81 -3.55 15.96
N ARG A 146 9.43 -4.11 14.81
CA ARG A 146 9.83 -5.45 14.35
C ARG A 146 10.82 -5.33 13.19
N GLU A 147 11.48 -6.44 12.86
CA GLU A 147 12.31 -6.49 11.66
C GLU A 147 11.48 -6.12 10.42
N GLY A 148 11.99 -5.18 9.63
CA GLY A 148 11.31 -4.67 8.45
C GLY A 148 10.41 -3.44 8.68
N VAL A 149 10.43 -2.83 9.87
CA VAL A 149 9.61 -1.66 10.22
C VAL A 149 10.49 -0.43 10.51
N ASP A 150 10.33 0.68 9.77
CA ASP A 150 11.08 1.91 10.07
C ASP A 150 10.51 2.65 11.27
N TYR A 151 9.19 2.82 11.36
CA TYR A 151 8.53 3.44 12.51
C TYR A 151 7.35 2.57 12.95
N ALA A 152 7.10 2.49 14.26
CA ALA A 152 5.94 1.80 14.81
C ALA A 152 5.22 2.77 15.74
N ILE A 153 3.93 3.00 15.49
CA ILE A 153 3.09 3.91 16.28
C ILE A 153 1.81 3.19 16.70
N GLU A 154 1.38 3.39 17.95
CA GLU A 154 0.14 2.80 18.47
C GLU A 154 -1.10 3.44 17.84
N SER A 155 -1.01 4.72 17.49
CA SER A 155 -2.07 5.46 16.81
C SER A 155 -1.49 6.39 15.76
N ILE A 156 -2.25 6.64 14.69
CA ILE A 156 -1.90 7.65 13.68
C ILE A 156 -1.73 9.05 14.28
N HIS A 157 -2.35 9.32 15.43
CA HIS A 157 -2.21 10.59 16.15
C HIS A 157 -0.77 10.84 16.65
N ASN A 158 0.03 9.77 16.83
CA ASN A 158 1.43 9.87 17.28
C ASN A 158 2.41 10.17 16.13
N ILE A 159 1.93 10.34 14.89
CA ILE A 159 2.78 10.57 13.72
C ILE A 159 3.73 11.77 13.88
N ARG A 160 3.29 12.85 14.54
CA ARG A 160 4.09 14.05 14.75
C ARG A 160 5.28 13.80 15.67
N GLU A 161 5.11 12.91 16.64
CA GLU A 161 6.14 12.55 17.61
C GLU A 161 7.09 11.52 17.00
N ALA A 162 6.55 10.58 16.23
CA ALA A 162 7.32 9.50 15.62
C ALA A 162 8.12 9.94 14.39
N VAL A 163 7.60 10.90 13.62
CA VAL A 163 8.19 11.41 12.37
C VAL A 163 8.07 12.94 12.31
N PRO A 164 8.70 13.69 13.23
CA PRO A 164 8.60 15.15 13.31
C PRO A 164 9.06 15.86 12.02
N GLU A 165 9.99 15.26 11.28
CA GLU A 165 10.52 15.76 10.01
C GLU A 165 9.45 15.93 8.91
N LEU A 166 8.26 15.32 9.05
CA LEU A 166 7.13 15.59 8.15
C LEU A 166 6.61 17.03 8.26
N TRP A 167 6.80 17.69 9.41
CA TRP A 167 6.41 19.08 9.65
C TRP A 167 7.58 20.06 9.50
N GLU A 168 8.79 19.55 9.28
CA GLU A 168 9.95 20.38 8.95
C GLU A 168 9.90 20.72 7.47
N VAL A 169 9.74 22.01 7.16
CA VAL A 169 9.62 22.50 5.79
C VAL A 169 10.89 23.25 5.42
N ASP A 170 11.65 22.72 4.47
CA ASP A 170 12.72 23.49 3.81
C ASP A 170 12.13 24.76 3.19
N ASP A 171 12.84 25.90 3.28
CA ASP A 171 12.32 27.21 2.84
C ASP A 171 11.85 27.22 1.36
N TYR A 172 12.44 26.39 0.50
CA TYR A 172 12.03 26.21 -0.90
C TYR A 172 10.63 25.59 -1.10
N LYS A 173 10.11 24.84 -0.12
CA LYS A 173 8.80 24.17 -0.20
C LYS A 173 7.67 24.99 0.43
N LYS A 174 7.99 26.05 1.19
CA LYS A 174 6.99 26.93 1.79
C LYS A 174 6.13 27.63 0.73
N GLU A 175 6.73 28.12 -0.35
CA GLU A 175 6.02 28.79 -1.45
C GLU A 175 5.05 27.84 -2.17
N GLU A 176 5.43 26.58 -2.34
CA GLU A 176 4.62 25.57 -3.05
C GLU A 176 3.42 25.10 -2.21
N ILE A 177 3.60 24.91 -0.89
CA ILE A 177 2.52 24.58 0.06
C ILE A 177 1.51 25.74 0.18
N GLN A 178 1.98 26.98 0.18
CA GLN A 178 1.12 28.17 0.20
C GLN A 178 0.28 28.27 -1.09
N ARG A 179 0.86 27.88 -2.22
CA ARG A 179 0.18 27.80 -3.53
C ARG A 179 -0.83 26.65 -3.61
N PHE A 180 -0.58 25.54 -2.93
CA PHE A 180 -1.51 24.40 -2.90
C PHE A 180 -2.70 24.66 -1.95
N SER A 181 -2.44 25.22 -0.76
CA SER A 181 -3.48 25.56 0.22
C SER A 181 -4.44 26.65 -0.30
N SER A 182 -3.94 27.60 -1.09
CA SER A 182 -4.80 28.62 -1.73
C SER A 182 -5.68 28.07 -2.86
N LYS A 183 -5.28 26.95 -3.49
CA LYS A 183 -6.07 26.28 -4.54
C LYS A 183 -7.22 25.44 -4.00
N MET A 184 -7.10 24.90 -2.78
CA MET A 184 -8.16 24.11 -2.14
C MET A 184 -9.35 24.97 -1.64
N GLY A 185 -9.19 26.30 -1.59
CA GLY A 185 -10.24 27.23 -1.15
C GLY A 185 -11.23 27.69 -2.23
N ILE A 186 -11.14 27.18 -3.46
CA ILE A 186 -12.08 27.53 -4.54
C ILE A 186 -13.08 26.38 -4.70
N GLU A 187 -14.20 26.47 -3.98
CA GLU A 187 -15.38 25.64 -4.25
C GLU A 187 -15.81 25.86 -5.70
N THR A 188 -15.68 24.83 -6.54
CA THR A 188 -16.25 24.87 -7.89
C THR A 188 -17.70 24.43 -7.78
N SER A 189 -18.63 25.37 -7.76
CA SER A 189 -20.06 25.10 -7.90
C SER A 189 -20.33 24.57 -9.31
N VAL A 190 -20.82 23.34 -9.41
CA VAL A 190 -21.28 22.75 -10.67
C VAL A 190 -22.77 23.06 -10.81
N THR A 191 -23.13 23.84 -11.82
CA THR A 191 -24.53 24.02 -12.22
C THR A 191 -24.97 22.83 -13.07
N ALA A 192 -26.16 22.30 -12.78
CA ALA A 192 -26.78 21.15 -13.43
C ALA A 192 -27.12 21.38 -14.91
#